data_AF-A0A2V8VGT5-F1
#
_entry.id   AF-A0A2V8VGT5-F1
#
_cell.length_a   1.000
_cell.length_b   1.000
_cell.length_c   1.000
_cell.angle_alpha   90.00
_cell.angle_beta   90.00
_cell.angle_gamma   90.00
#
_symmetry.space_group_name_H-M   'P 1'
#
loop_
_entity.id
_entity.type
_entity.pdbx_description
1 polymer ?
#
loop_
_entity_poly.entity_id
_entity_poly.type
_entity_poly.pdbx_seq_one_letter_code
_entity_poly.pdbx_strand_id
1 'polypeptide(L)'
;MDATHVYSVLDKEVERRKNGPGAVDLVGLHSTIPFEGYLLYPPNDTFVKKAHAQGAWVDAEKIMWRDVAALAALGHIDFAGIVHNHFSRQGVETETDSWGMIPKDRPEFNTPAGMPLWAMEVYYRFLNCGFRLAVSAGSASGVKASPVGYNRVYVKLNGPFDYEHWFRALKEGHSFATNGPVLS
;
A
#
# COMPACT_ATOMS: atom_id res chain seq x y z
N MET A 1 5.33 -6.66 -22.40
CA MET A 1 3.88 -6.56 -22.18
C MET A 1 3.22 -7.56 -23.10
N ASP A 2 2.36 -8.41 -22.56
CA ASP A 2 1.50 -9.30 -23.33
C ASP A 2 0.09 -9.28 -22.75
N ALA A 3 -0.79 -10.15 -23.24
CA ALA A 3 -2.19 -10.22 -22.82
C ALA A 3 -2.41 -10.54 -21.33
N THR A 4 -1.36 -10.94 -20.60
CA THR A 4 -1.41 -11.37 -19.20
C THR A 4 -0.36 -10.71 -18.30
N HIS A 5 0.59 -9.96 -18.87
CA HIS A 5 1.68 -9.31 -18.13
C HIS A 5 1.72 -7.81 -18.42
N VAL A 6 1.47 -7.02 -17.37
CA VAL A 6 1.45 -5.55 -17.40
C VAL A 6 2.33 -4.95 -16.29
N TYR A 7 3.09 -3.89 -16.60
CA TYR A 7 3.79 -2.99 -15.66
C TYR A 7 3.57 -1.52 -16.03
N SER A 8 3.60 -0.60 -15.06
CA SER A 8 3.56 0.84 -15.33
C SER A 8 4.95 1.46 -15.17
N VAL A 9 5.25 2.46 -16.00
CA VAL A 9 6.43 3.34 -15.83
C VAL A 9 6.02 4.75 -15.38
N LEU A 10 4.72 4.97 -15.20
CA LEU A 10 4.13 6.26 -14.83
C LEU A 10 3.75 6.30 -13.34
N ASP A 11 3.49 5.13 -12.77
CA ASP A 11 3.15 4.95 -11.36
C ASP A 11 4.28 5.43 -10.45
N LYS A 12 3.91 5.88 -9.26
CA LYS A 12 4.83 6.61 -8.40
C LYS A 12 4.54 6.40 -6.93
N GLU A 13 5.60 6.12 -6.18
CA GLU A 13 5.61 6.25 -4.73
C GLU A 13 5.92 7.71 -4.33
N VAL A 14 5.10 8.30 -3.46
CA VAL A 14 5.39 9.58 -2.80
C VAL A 14 5.75 9.29 -1.34
N GLU A 15 7.03 9.03 -1.09
CA GLU A 15 7.52 8.64 0.24
C GLU A 15 8.28 9.77 0.93
N ARG A 16 7.88 10.08 2.17
CA ARG A 16 8.53 11.06 3.03
C ARG A 16 8.64 10.52 4.45
N ARG A 17 9.86 10.03 4.77
CA ARG A 17 10.22 9.30 6.00
C ARG A 17 10.45 10.22 7.22
N LYS A 18 10.93 9.67 8.33
CA LYS A 18 11.24 10.39 9.58
C LYS A 18 10.02 11.11 10.16
N ASN A 19 10.05 12.45 10.19
CA ASN A 19 8.93 13.27 10.66
C ASN A 19 7.88 13.52 9.56
N GLY A 20 8.09 12.98 8.36
CA GLY A 20 7.15 13.08 7.25
C GLY A 20 5.86 12.26 7.45
N PRO A 21 4.89 12.42 6.54
CA PRO A 21 3.58 11.78 6.64
C PRO A 21 3.61 10.26 6.41
N GLY A 22 4.67 9.71 5.80
CA GLY A 22 4.74 8.34 5.32
C GLY A 22 4.76 8.27 3.79
N ALA A 23 4.19 7.21 3.22
CA ALA A 23 4.13 6.98 1.78
C ALA A 23 2.71 6.75 1.28
N VAL A 24 2.51 7.03 -0.02
CA VAL A 24 1.38 6.55 -0.80
C VAL A 24 1.88 6.14 -2.17
N ASP A 25 1.32 5.06 -2.72
CA ASP A 25 1.57 4.69 -4.12
C ASP A 25 0.41 5.16 -4.99
N LEU A 26 0.75 5.90 -6.03
CA LEU A 26 -0.18 6.35 -7.06
C LEU A 26 -0.08 5.36 -8.23
N VAL A 27 -1.12 4.55 -8.43
CA VAL A 27 -1.08 3.39 -9.34
C VAL A 27 -2.15 3.48 -10.42
N GLY A 28 -1.82 3.02 -11.63
CA GLY A 28 -2.68 3.19 -12.81
C GLY A 28 -2.69 4.63 -13.33
N LEU A 29 -1.55 5.33 -13.22
CA LEU A 29 -1.43 6.70 -13.75
C LEU A 29 -1.39 6.73 -15.28
N HIS A 30 -2.07 7.71 -15.88
CA HIS A 30 -2.02 7.96 -17.34
C HIS A 30 -0.97 8.99 -17.73
N SER A 31 -0.46 9.76 -16.75
CA SER A 31 0.61 10.73 -16.92
C SER A 31 1.37 10.89 -15.60
N THR A 32 2.65 11.30 -15.68
CA THR A 32 3.47 11.47 -14.48
C THR A 32 2.97 12.62 -13.62
N ILE A 33 3.00 12.43 -12.30
CA ILE A 33 2.74 13.50 -11.33
C ILE A 33 4.09 13.95 -10.75
N PRO A 34 4.58 15.15 -11.06
CA PRO A 34 5.83 15.65 -10.49
C PRO A 34 5.72 15.81 -8.98
N PHE A 35 6.83 15.59 -8.27
CA PHE A 35 6.91 15.94 -6.85
C PHE A 35 7.27 17.41 -6.73
N GLU A 36 6.44 18.17 -6.05
CA GLU A 36 6.69 19.57 -5.69
C GLU A 36 6.45 19.72 -4.20
N GLY A 37 7.49 19.98 -3.43
CA GLY A 37 7.38 20.08 -1.99
C GLY A 37 8.67 19.78 -1.25
N TYR A 38 8.52 19.58 0.06
CA TYR A 38 9.56 19.14 0.98
C TYR A 38 8.97 18.09 1.96
N LEU A 39 9.72 17.78 3.01
CA LEU A 39 9.41 16.70 3.95
C LEU A 39 7.98 16.74 4.52
N LEU A 40 7.43 17.92 4.82
CA LEU A 40 6.13 18.06 5.49
C LEU A 40 5.04 18.71 4.63
N TYR A 41 5.37 19.14 3.41
CA TYR A 41 4.46 19.91 2.56
C TYR A 41 4.68 19.59 1.08
N PRO A 42 3.62 19.57 0.25
CA PRO A 42 2.22 19.60 0.64
C PRO A 42 1.80 18.27 1.30
N PRO A 43 0.63 18.15 1.95
CA PRO A 43 0.16 16.85 2.43
C PRO A 43 -0.05 15.88 1.25
N ASN A 44 -0.02 14.57 1.53
CA ASN A 44 -0.14 13.55 0.48
C ASN A 44 -1.47 13.66 -0.30
N ASP A 45 -2.52 14.22 0.31
CA ASP A 45 -3.80 14.51 -0.33
C ASP A 45 -3.69 15.29 -1.65
N THR A 46 -2.68 16.16 -1.76
CA THR A 46 -2.42 16.96 -2.96
C THR A 46 -2.02 16.08 -4.14
N PHE A 47 -1.24 15.03 -3.91
CA PHE A 47 -0.84 14.08 -4.94
C PHE A 47 -1.95 13.05 -5.20
N VAL A 48 -2.68 12.63 -4.17
CA VAL A 48 -3.85 11.76 -4.30
C VAL A 48 -4.91 12.38 -5.21
N LYS A 49 -5.29 13.64 -4.97
CA LYS A 49 -6.26 14.34 -5.82
C LYS A 49 -5.82 14.40 -7.29
N LYS A 50 -4.52 14.57 -7.55
CA LYS A 50 -3.95 14.55 -8.92
C LYS A 50 -4.01 13.15 -9.54
N ALA A 51 -3.85 12.09 -8.77
CA ALA A 51 -3.99 10.71 -9.25
C ALA A 51 -5.45 10.38 -9.56
N HIS A 52 -6.36 10.65 -8.62
CA HIS A 52 -7.80 10.44 -8.80
C HIS A 52 -8.38 11.25 -9.96
N ALA A 53 -7.88 12.48 -10.21
CA ALA A 53 -8.26 13.27 -11.37
C ALA A 53 -7.92 12.61 -12.72
N GLN A 54 -6.99 11.65 -12.75
CA GLN A 54 -6.66 10.85 -13.93
C GLN A 54 -7.47 9.53 -14.01
N GLY A 55 -8.30 9.23 -13.01
CA GLY A 55 -8.95 7.92 -12.86
C GLY A 55 -8.04 6.83 -12.28
N ALA A 56 -6.86 7.21 -11.77
CA ALA A 56 -5.92 6.32 -11.12
C ALA A 56 -6.35 6.00 -9.68
N TRP A 57 -5.63 5.11 -9.02
CA TRP A 57 -5.91 4.63 -7.67
C TRP A 57 -4.78 4.96 -6.70
N VAL A 58 -5.09 4.90 -5.40
CA VAL A 58 -4.11 5.17 -4.34
C VAL A 58 -4.01 3.98 -3.39
N ASP A 59 -2.81 3.41 -3.31
CA ASP A 59 -2.44 2.47 -2.26
C ASP A 59 -1.85 3.24 -1.08
N ALA A 60 -2.22 2.85 0.14
CA ALA A 60 -1.58 3.35 1.34
C ALA A 60 -0.10 2.93 1.45
N GLU A 61 0.39 1.99 0.64
CA GLU A 61 1.70 1.32 0.67
C GLU A 61 1.92 0.52 1.98
N LYS A 62 1.75 1.19 3.13
CA LYS A 62 1.57 0.59 4.46
C LYS A 62 0.42 1.28 5.16
N ILE A 63 -0.56 0.51 5.62
CA ILE A 63 -1.69 1.04 6.41
C ILE A 63 -1.25 1.74 7.72
N MET A 64 0.00 1.53 8.14
CA MET A 64 0.58 2.04 9.39
C MET A 64 1.30 3.38 9.23
N TRP A 65 1.26 4.00 8.03
CA TRP A 65 1.77 5.36 7.86
C TRP A 65 0.96 6.39 8.65
N ARG A 66 1.63 7.48 9.03
CA ARG A 66 1.08 8.47 9.96
C ARG A 66 -0.12 9.22 9.41
N ASP A 67 -0.16 9.47 8.12
CA ASP A 67 -1.24 10.22 7.48
C ASP A 67 -2.42 9.36 7.01
N VAL A 68 -2.31 8.03 7.05
CA VAL A 68 -3.34 7.10 6.54
C VAL A 68 -4.68 7.34 7.22
N ALA A 69 -4.70 7.68 8.51
CA ALA A 69 -5.94 8.00 9.21
C ALA A 69 -6.67 9.20 8.59
N ALA A 70 -5.94 10.26 8.25
CA ALA A 70 -6.49 11.44 7.60
C ALA A 70 -6.89 11.14 6.15
N LEU A 71 -6.05 10.42 5.40
CA LEU A 71 -6.35 10.06 4.01
C LEU A 71 -7.56 9.14 3.90
N ALA A 72 -7.68 8.13 4.76
CA ALA A 72 -8.85 7.25 4.81
C ALA A 72 -10.13 8.04 5.14
N ALA A 73 -10.07 8.95 6.11
CA ALA A 73 -11.21 9.81 6.46
C ALA A 73 -11.66 10.73 5.31
N LEU A 74 -10.74 11.14 4.44
CA LEU A 74 -11.03 11.91 3.24
C LEU A 74 -11.51 11.05 2.06
N GLY A 75 -11.55 9.73 2.20
CA GLY A 75 -11.85 8.82 1.08
C GLY A 75 -10.72 8.73 0.05
N HIS A 76 -9.50 9.09 0.44
CA HIS A 76 -8.34 9.19 -0.44
C HIS A 76 -7.52 7.89 -0.56
N ILE A 77 -7.85 6.84 0.22
CA ILE A 77 -7.16 5.55 0.15
C ILE A 77 -8.07 4.54 -0.55
N ASP A 78 -7.53 3.91 -1.60
CA ASP A 78 -8.22 2.84 -2.32
C ASP A 78 -7.87 1.46 -1.79
N PHE A 79 -6.58 1.26 -1.52
CA PHE A 79 -6.05 -0.03 -1.09
C PHE A 79 -5.22 0.11 0.19
N ALA A 80 -5.34 -0.88 1.06
CA ALA A 80 -4.59 -1.02 2.29
C ALA A 80 -3.38 -1.92 2.05
N GLY A 81 -2.19 -1.34 2.00
CA GLY A 81 -0.94 -2.10 2.01
C GLY A 81 -0.75 -2.83 3.34
N ILE A 82 -1.18 -4.10 3.39
CA ILE A 82 -1.03 -4.98 4.57
C ILE A 82 0.16 -5.92 4.37
N VAL A 83 0.38 -6.42 3.16
CA VAL A 83 1.50 -7.32 2.85
C VAL A 83 2.59 -6.54 2.14
N HIS A 84 3.38 -5.82 2.93
CA HIS A 84 4.36 -4.84 2.44
C HIS A 84 5.81 -5.23 2.73
N ASN A 85 6.74 -4.40 2.30
CA ASN A 85 8.17 -4.69 2.25
C ASN A 85 8.89 -4.88 3.60
N HIS A 86 8.24 -4.65 4.75
CA HIS A 86 8.77 -5.04 6.06
C HIS A 86 8.66 -6.55 6.29
N PHE A 87 7.80 -7.24 5.52
CA PHE A 87 7.72 -8.68 5.52
C PHE A 87 8.47 -9.20 4.29
N SER A 88 9.68 -9.72 4.53
CA SER A 88 10.57 -10.19 3.47
C SER A 88 11.02 -11.62 3.71
N ARG A 89 11.60 -12.24 2.69
CA ARG A 89 12.19 -13.58 2.79
C ARG A 89 13.28 -13.66 3.87
N GLN A 90 13.99 -12.57 4.13
CA GLN A 90 15.10 -12.53 5.08
C GLN A 90 14.64 -12.31 6.53
N GLY A 91 13.37 -11.97 6.73
CA GLY A 91 12.80 -11.71 8.04
C GLY A 91 11.82 -10.54 8.03
N VAL A 92 11.47 -10.11 9.25
CA VAL A 92 10.54 -9.02 9.50
C VAL A 92 11.29 -7.82 10.06
N GLU A 93 11.19 -6.69 9.37
CA GLU A 93 11.76 -5.40 9.82
C GLU A 93 10.86 -4.80 10.89
N THR A 94 11.42 -4.60 12.09
CA THR A 94 10.67 -4.10 13.26
C THR A 94 10.90 -2.61 13.54
N GLU A 95 11.90 -2.00 12.92
CA GLU A 95 12.16 -0.55 13.02
C GLU A 95 11.05 0.22 12.30
N THR A 96 10.39 1.14 13.01
CA THR A 96 9.24 1.90 12.49
C THR A 96 9.36 3.40 12.73
N ASP A 97 10.09 3.79 13.77
CA ASP A 97 10.14 5.17 14.27
C ASP A 97 10.90 6.11 13.31
N SER A 98 11.95 5.60 12.67
CA SER A 98 12.74 6.32 11.65
C SER A 98 11.97 6.52 10.34
N TRP A 99 10.87 5.78 10.13
CA TRP A 99 10.14 5.71 8.87
C TRP A 99 8.92 6.63 8.80
N GLY A 100 8.49 7.20 9.92
CA GLY A 100 7.30 8.06 9.95
C GLY A 100 5.99 7.29 10.09
N MET A 101 6.03 6.07 10.63
CA MET A 101 4.82 5.31 10.98
C MET A 101 4.11 5.91 12.20
N ILE A 102 2.87 5.49 12.41
CA ILE A 102 2.17 5.75 13.68
C ILE A 102 2.89 5.03 14.84
N PRO A 103 2.86 5.59 16.06
CA PRO A 103 3.46 4.94 17.21
C PRO A 103 2.77 3.60 17.53
N LYS A 104 3.56 2.63 17.99
CA LYS A 104 3.05 1.40 18.61
C LYS A 104 2.73 1.71 20.07
N ASP A 105 1.54 1.33 20.51
CA ASP A 105 1.07 1.51 21.88
C ASP A 105 1.48 0.37 22.82
N ARG A 106 1.95 -0.76 22.25
CA ARG A 106 2.27 -1.97 23.00
C ARG A 106 3.63 -2.58 22.62
N PRO A 107 4.41 -3.08 23.60
CA PRO A 107 5.75 -3.59 23.36
C PRO A 107 5.78 -4.87 22.51
N GLU A 108 4.74 -5.72 22.55
CA GLU A 108 4.68 -6.96 21.77
C GLU A 108 4.78 -6.71 20.25
N PHE A 109 4.34 -5.55 19.78
CA PHE A 109 4.42 -5.10 18.39
C PHE A 109 5.85 -4.81 17.90
N ASN A 110 6.84 -4.80 18.79
CA ASN A 110 8.25 -4.61 18.45
C ASN A 110 9.00 -5.91 18.16
N THR A 111 8.27 -7.02 18.00
CA THR A 111 8.84 -8.33 17.64
C THR A 111 8.49 -8.69 16.19
N PRO A 112 9.28 -9.59 15.55
CA PRO A 112 8.92 -10.13 14.23
C PRO A 112 7.50 -10.72 14.16
N ALA A 113 7.06 -11.40 15.22
CA ALA A 113 5.71 -11.95 15.30
C ALA A 113 4.64 -10.88 15.56
N GLY A 114 4.99 -9.80 16.26
CA GLY A 114 4.08 -8.71 16.60
C GLY A 114 3.83 -7.71 15.47
N MET A 115 4.80 -7.49 14.57
CA MET A 115 4.63 -6.58 13.43
C MET A 115 3.42 -6.89 12.54
N PRO A 116 3.16 -8.13 12.09
CA PRO A 116 1.95 -8.42 11.33
C PRO A 116 0.68 -8.23 12.17
N LEU A 117 0.71 -8.56 13.47
CA LEU A 117 -0.44 -8.34 14.37
C LEU A 117 -0.75 -6.85 14.54
N TRP A 118 0.27 -6.00 14.59
CA TRP A 118 0.11 -4.55 14.64
C TRP A 118 -0.51 -4.00 13.35
N ALA A 119 0.01 -4.41 12.18
CA ALA A 119 -0.57 -4.03 10.89
C ALA A 119 -2.05 -4.42 10.78
N MET A 120 -2.38 -5.64 11.19
CA MET A 120 -3.76 -6.13 11.22
C MET A 120 -4.61 -5.35 12.22
N GLU A 121 -4.10 -5.01 13.41
CA GLU A 121 -4.85 -4.23 14.38
C GLU A 121 -5.20 -2.84 13.84
N VAL A 122 -4.24 -2.16 13.23
CA VAL A 122 -4.46 -0.86 12.60
C VAL A 122 -5.51 -0.97 11.51
N TYR A 123 -5.40 -1.99 10.65
CA TYR A 123 -6.38 -2.27 9.60
C TYR A 123 -7.79 -2.54 10.16
N TYR A 124 -7.91 -3.38 11.18
CA TYR A 124 -9.19 -3.67 11.82
C TYR A 124 -9.80 -2.46 12.52
N ARG A 125 -8.99 -1.53 13.05
CA ARG A 125 -9.49 -0.24 13.57
C ARG A 125 -10.20 0.55 12.45
N PHE A 126 -9.66 0.59 11.24
CA PHE A 126 -10.34 1.21 10.09
C PHE A 126 -11.65 0.48 9.74
N LEU A 127 -11.61 -0.87 9.66
CA LEU A 127 -12.81 -1.64 9.35
C LEU A 127 -13.92 -1.45 10.39
N ASN A 128 -13.56 -1.42 11.68
CA ASN A 128 -14.48 -1.18 12.79
C ASN A 128 -15.09 0.23 12.75
N CYS A 129 -14.37 1.21 12.21
CA CYS A 129 -14.88 2.55 11.94
C CYS A 129 -15.75 2.65 10.67
N GLY A 130 -16.00 1.54 9.97
CA GLY A 130 -16.86 1.48 8.78
C GLY A 130 -16.13 1.72 7.46
N PHE A 131 -14.82 1.95 7.47
CA PHE A 131 -14.04 2.07 6.24
C PHE A 131 -13.94 0.71 5.55
N ARG A 132 -14.12 0.68 4.22
CA ARG A 132 -13.99 -0.53 3.40
C ARG A 132 -12.76 -0.37 2.51
N LEU A 133 -11.62 -0.83 3.01
CA LEU A 133 -10.33 -0.72 2.33
C LEU A 133 -9.91 -2.11 1.86
N ALA A 134 -9.77 -2.31 0.55
CA ALA A 134 -9.34 -3.59 0.00
C ALA A 134 -7.85 -3.84 0.30
N VAL A 135 -7.47 -5.07 0.58
CA VAL A 135 -6.08 -5.41 0.92
C VAL A 135 -5.22 -5.47 -0.35
N SER A 136 -4.01 -4.91 -0.28
CA SER A 136 -3.00 -4.97 -1.32
C SER A 136 -1.64 -5.47 -0.79
N ALA A 137 -0.68 -5.58 -1.70
CA ALA A 137 0.66 -6.10 -1.41
C ALA A 137 1.74 -5.44 -2.27
N GLY A 138 2.93 -5.26 -1.69
CA GLY A 138 4.09 -4.68 -2.37
C GLY A 138 5.41 -5.23 -1.83
N SER A 139 6.30 -5.66 -2.74
CA SER A 139 7.60 -6.26 -2.36
C SER A 139 8.74 -5.23 -2.23
N ALA A 140 8.58 -4.04 -2.81
CA ALA A 140 9.64 -3.04 -3.00
C ALA A 140 10.92 -3.63 -3.63
N SER A 141 10.77 -4.55 -4.59
CA SER A 141 11.87 -5.20 -5.27
C SER A 141 12.73 -4.19 -6.03
N GLY A 142 14.05 -4.30 -5.88
CA GLY A 142 15.02 -3.33 -6.42
C GLY A 142 15.47 -2.30 -5.37
N VAL A 143 14.65 -2.00 -4.37
CA VAL A 143 15.02 -1.20 -3.18
C VAL A 143 15.34 -2.09 -1.99
N LYS A 144 14.52 -3.14 -1.77
CA LYS A 144 14.76 -4.19 -0.77
C LYS A 144 15.29 -5.44 -1.47
N ALA A 145 16.03 -6.27 -0.72
CA ALA A 145 16.51 -7.59 -1.15
C ALA A 145 15.39 -8.65 -1.19
N SER A 146 14.25 -8.29 -1.80
CA SER A 146 13.06 -9.11 -1.95
C SER A 146 12.82 -9.40 -3.44
N PRO A 147 12.62 -10.66 -3.85
CA PRO A 147 12.33 -10.97 -5.24
C PRO A 147 10.97 -10.40 -5.67
N VAL A 148 10.83 -10.10 -6.96
CA VAL A 148 9.57 -9.61 -7.54
C VAL A 148 8.47 -10.64 -7.26
N GLY A 149 7.34 -10.16 -6.75
CA GLY A 149 6.17 -11.01 -6.43
C GLY A 149 6.28 -11.79 -5.12
N TYR A 150 7.29 -11.52 -4.26
CA TYR A 150 7.36 -12.12 -2.93
C TYR A 150 6.10 -11.81 -2.11
N ASN A 151 5.78 -10.53 -2.00
CA ASN A 151 4.48 -10.03 -1.55
C ASN A 151 3.59 -9.84 -2.79
N ARG A 152 2.37 -10.37 -2.73
CA ARG A 152 1.46 -10.42 -3.88
C ARG A 152 0.01 -10.38 -3.44
N VAL A 153 -0.83 -9.79 -4.28
CA VAL A 153 -2.28 -9.79 -4.17
C VAL A 153 -2.87 -10.53 -5.37
N TYR A 154 -3.79 -11.43 -5.10
CA TYR A 154 -4.56 -12.14 -6.11
C TYR A 154 -5.95 -11.53 -6.17
N VAL A 155 -6.40 -11.22 -7.38
CA VAL A 155 -7.71 -10.60 -7.62
C VAL A 155 -8.52 -11.50 -8.53
N LYS A 156 -9.75 -11.80 -8.13
CA LYS A 156 -10.65 -12.62 -8.93
C LYS A 156 -11.33 -11.76 -9.99
N LEU A 157 -11.08 -12.08 -11.25
CA LEU A 157 -11.78 -11.47 -12.39
C LEU A 157 -12.90 -12.38 -12.90
N ASN A 158 -13.97 -11.75 -13.39
CA ASN A 158 -15.06 -12.39 -14.11
C ASN A 158 -14.84 -12.22 -15.62
N GLY A 159 -13.77 -12.82 -16.15
CA GLY A 159 -13.39 -12.69 -17.56
C GLY A 159 -11.87 -12.82 -17.79
N PRO A 160 -11.40 -12.55 -19.02
CA PRO A 160 -9.97 -12.45 -19.31
C PRO A 160 -9.34 -11.28 -18.53
N PHE A 161 -8.01 -11.29 -18.46
CA PHE A 161 -7.27 -10.19 -17.85
C PHE A 161 -7.49 -8.88 -18.63
N ASP A 162 -7.80 -7.83 -17.88
CA ASP A 162 -7.79 -6.45 -18.33
C ASP A 162 -7.30 -5.59 -17.16
N TYR A 163 -6.41 -4.63 -17.45
CA TYR A 163 -5.69 -3.90 -16.42
C TYR A 163 -6.61 -2.97 -15.60
N GLU A 164 -7.53 -2.27 -16.26
CA GLU A 164 -8.49 -1.41 -15.55
C GLU A 164 -9.48 -2.24 -14.74
N HIS A 165 -10.01 -3.31 -15.32
CA HIS A 165 -10.94 -4.20 -14.61
C HIS A 165 -10.25 -4.89 -13.43
N TRP A 166 -8.94 -5.15 -13.50
CA TRP A 166 -8.18 -5.70 -12.38
C TRP A 166 -8.19 -4.76 -11.16
N PHE A 167 -7.93 -3.46 -11.35
CA PHE A 167 -7.99 -2.51 -10.25
C PHE A 167 -9.41 -2.31 -9.71
N ARG A 168 -10.42 -2.30 -10.58
CA ARG A 168 -11.83 -2.23 -10.14
C ARG A 168 -12.20 -3.43 -9.27
N ALA A 169 -11.88 -4.64 -9.71
CA ALA A 169 -12.13 -5.87 -8.94
C ALA A 169 -11.32 -5.91 -7.63
N LEU A 170 -10.10 -5.37 -7.62
CA LEU A 170 -9.33 -5.19 -6.40
C LEU A 170 -10.08 -4.25 -5.43
N LYS A 171 -10.55 -3.09 -5.92
CA LYS A 171 -11.29 -2.10 -5.12
C LYS A 171 -12.59 -2.66 -4.54
N GLU A 172 -13.26 -3.54 -5.28
CA GLU A 172 -14.46 -4.26 -4.83
C GLU A 172 -14.17 -5.29 -3.71
N GLY A 173 -12.89 -5.56 -3.43
CA GLY A 173 -12.47 -6.49 -2.37
C GLY A 173 -12.51 -7.95 -2.78
N HIS A 174 -12.54 -8.25 -4.08
CA HIS A 174 -12.52 -9.61 -4.62
C HIS A 174 -11.09 -10.15 -4.64
N SER A 175 -10.39 -10.03 -3.52
CA SER A 175 -8.95 -10.26 -3.45
C SER A 175 -8.50 -10.91 -2.15
N PHE A 176 -7.31 -11.47 -2.18
CA PHE A 176 -6.54 -11.79 -0.99
C PHE A 176 -5.06 -11.51 -1.24
N ALA A 177 -4.34 -11.10 -0.19
CA ALA A 177 -2.91 -10.85 -0.24
C ALA A 177 -2.14 -11.87 0.59
N THR A 178 -0.94 -12.22 0.14
CA THR A 178 -0.07 -13.16 0.86
C THR A 178 1.39 -12.95 0.50
N ASN A 179 2.27 -13.31 1.42
CA ASN A 179 3.69 -13.53 1.19
C ASN A 179 4.11 -14.99 1.44
N GLY A 180 3.17 -15.83 1.89
CA GLY A 180 3.34 -17.26 2.10
C GLY A 180 3.00 -18.08 0.85
N PRO A 181 3.39 -19.36 0.80
CA PRO A 181 3.06 -20.25 -0.30
C PRO A 181 1.54 -20.32 -0.50
N VAL A 182 1.10 -20.27 -1.76
CA VAL A 182 -0.27 -20.62 -2.15
C VAL A 182 -0.22 -22.09 -2.53
N LEU A 183 -0.85 -22.95 -1.72
CA LEU A 183 -1.10 -24.32 -2.12
C LEU A 183 -2.35 -24.31 -2.99
N SER A 184 -2.19 -24.76 -4.24
CA SER A 184 -3.28 -24.99 -5.20
C SER A 184 -3.73 -26.44 -5.19
#